data_AF-A0A542SYX6-F1
#
_entry.id   AF-A0A542SYX6-F1
#
_cell.length_a   1.000
_cell.length_b   1.000
_cell.length_c   1.000
_cell.angle_alpha   90.00
_cell.angle_beta   90.00
_cell.angle_gamma   90.00
#
_symmetry.space_group_name_H-M   'P 1'
#
loop_
_entity.id
_entity.type
_entity.pdbx_description
1 polymer ?
#
loop_
_entity_poly.entity_id
_entity_poly.type
_entity_poly.pdbx_seq_one_letter_code
_entity_poly.pdbx_strand_id
1 'polypeptide(L)'
;MRTDVQSFAVAHLLRRPAAREVGGFVVGFDPSTTSSYVNYATPHPGAEPTARDIADLIAAFRERGLRPRLEFAPDAAPAVEPALRRAGFGTEAMHEYLVCTPATLVTPGSGPGPAGPVEVVAPATDADYRAIDLALSEAFGGEWAPSPQGAARLRRTEEGGGAVRFVRAPGGGCAGGAICSAPAEGTAELAGVGTLPAYRGRGIAGAVTATLAGTLFGRGARSVWLEYSGEGSRRVYERVGFRPGGTRLYVSLDA
;
A
#
# COMPACT_ATOMS: atom_id res chain seq x y z
N MET A 1 -5.34 -15.15 -14.94
CA MET A 1 -4.33 -14.12 -15.29
C MET A 1 -3.60 -13.77 -14.01
N ARG A 2 -2.27 -13.91 -13.97
CA ARG A 2 -1.48 -13.60 -12.77
C ARG A 2 -1.44 -12.08 -12.58
N THR A 3 -1.77 -11.59 -11.39
CA THR A 3 -1.63 -10.16 -11.08
C THR A 3 -0.17 -9.79 -11.05
N ASP A 4 0.22 -8.79 -11.82
CA ASP A 4 1.60 -8.36 -11.94
C ASP A 4 1.97 -7.32 -10.86
N VAL A 5 2.04 -7.79 -9.62
CA VAL A 5 2.37 -6.95 -8.45
C VAL A 5 3.78 -6.34 -8.59
N GLN A 6 4.72 -7.06 -9.19
CA GLN A 6 6.10 -6.57 -9.32
C GLN A 6 6.21 -5.46 -10.37
N SER A 7 5.62 -5.63 -11.57
CA SER A 7 5.61 -4.55 -12.56
C SER A 7 4.79 -3.35 -12.05
N PHE A 8 3.71 -3.59 -11.30
CA PHE A 8 3.01 -2.51 -10.60
C PHE A 8 3.92 -1.76 -9.64
N ALA A 9 4.71 -2.44 -8.81
CA ALA A 9 5.61 -1.79 -7.85
C ALA A 9 6.63 -0.88 -8.56
N VAL A 10 7.20 -1.34 -9.67
CA VAL A 10 8.08 -0.55 -10.55
C VAL A 10 7.36 0.70 -11.05
N ALA A 11 6.20 0.53 -11.70
CA ALA A 11 5.43 1.64 -12.26
C ALA A 11 4.94 2.62 -11.17
N HIS A 12 4.65 2.13 -9.97
CA HIS A 12 4.25 2.92 -8.83
C HIS A 12 5.41 3.79 -8.31
N LEU A 13 6.61 3.22 -8.17
CA LEU A 13 7.79 3.97 -7.73
C LEU A 13 8.26 5.00 -8.75
N LEU A 14 8.12 4.74 -10.05
CA LEU A 14 8.48 5.69 -11.10
C LEU A 14 7.64 6.99 -11.06
N ARG A 15 6.51 7.01 -10.36
CA ARG A 15 5.70 8.23 -10.15
C ARG A 15 6.26 9.14 -9.04
N ARG A 16 7.31 8.71 -8.33
CA ARG A 16 7.91 9.53 -7.27
C ARG A 16 8.69 10.71 -7.86
N PRO A 17 8.70 11.88 -7.19
CA PRO A 17 9.29 13.10 -7.75
C PRO A 17 10.75 13.00 -8.19
N ALA A 18 11.54 12.13 -7.54
CA ALA A 18 12.95 11.94 -7.82
C ALA A 18 13.30 10.46 -8.06
N ALA A 19 12.38 9.71 -8.70
CA ALA A 19 12.63 8.31 -9.04
C ALA A 19 13.90 8.15 -9.91
N ARG A 20 14.66 7.07 -9.68
CA ARG A 20 15.92 6.79 -10.38
C ARG A 20 16.07 5.32 -10.71
N GLU A 21 16.50 5.01 -11.92
CA GLU A 21 16.95 3.66 -12.32
C GLU A 21 18.39 3.43 -11.84
N VAL A 22 18.66 2.28 -11.22
CA VAL A 22 19.99 1.88 -10.74
C VAL A 22 20.14 0.38 -10.93
N GLY A 23 21.00 -0.08 -11.86
CA GLY A 23 21.41 -1.49 -11.93
C GLY A 23 20.26 -2.52 -11.98
N GLY A 24 19.18 -2.22 -12.70
CA GLY A 24 17.98 -3.10 -12.77
C GLY A 24 16.96 -2.89 -11.64
N PHE A 25 17.12 -1.84 -10.85
CA PHE A 25 16.18 -1.41 -9.80
C PHE A 25 15.62 -0.02 -10.10
N VAL A 26 14.35 0.20 -9.73
CA VAL A 26 13.81 1.54 -9.53
C VAL A 26 13.94 1.92 -8.07
N VAL A 27 14.55 3.06 -7.80
CA VAL A 27 14.57 3.71 -6.49
C VAL A 27 13.58 4.87 -6.51
N GLY A 28 12.50 4.78 -5.72
CA GLY A 28 11.47 5.81 -5.68
C GLY A 28 11.74 6.85 -4.59
N PHE A 29 12.47 7.93 -4.90
CA PHE A 29 12.74 8.99 -3.94
C PHE A 29 11.64 10.07 -3.90
N ASP A 30 11.21 10.43 -2.70
CA ASP A 30 10.42 11.61 -2.40
C ASP A 30 11.21 12.52 -1.44
N PRO A 31 11.85 13.59 -1.95
CA PRO A 31 12.69 14.48 -1.14
C PRO A 31 11.95 15.22 -0.01
N SER A 32 10.61 15.17 0.03
CA SER A 32 9.82 15.82 1.09
C SER A 32 9.81 15.05 2.41
N THR A 33 10.37 13.84 2.46
CA THR A 33 10.40 13.00 3.67
C THR A 33 11.63 12.10 3.69
N THR A 34 12.09 11.76 4.89
CA THR A 34 13.14 10.75 5.12
C THR A 34 12.58 9.36 5.44
N SER A 35 11.25 9.18 5.40
CA SER A 35 10.60 7.91 5.74
C SER A 35 11.06 6.77 4.83
N SER A 36 11.48 5.65 5.43
CA SER A 36 11.86 4.41 4.74
C SER A 36 10.68 3.69 4.10
N TYR A 37 9.44 3.97 4.54
CA TYR A 37 8.20 3.51 3.91
C TYR A 37 7.85 4.28 2.64
N VAL A 38 8.53 5.39 2.37
CA VAL A 38 8.33 6.20 1.15
C VAL A 38 9.53 6.09 0.22
N ASN A 39 10.74 6.15 0.78
CA ASN A 39 11.99 6.06 0.03
C ASN A 39 12.53 4.63 0.10
N TYR A 40 12.18 3.82 -0.87
CA TYR A 40 12.66 2.44 -1.03
C TYR A 40 12.84 2.12 -2.51
N ALA A 41 13.45 0.96 -2.79
CA ALA A 41 13.68 0.46 -4.13
C ALA A 41 12.94 -0.85 -4.42
N THR A 42 12.74 -1.15 -5.69
CA THR A 42 12.19 -2.41 -6.15
C THR A 42 12.91 -2.85 -7.44
N PRO A 43 13.21 -4.14 -7.64
CA PRO A 43 13.81 -4.61 -8.87
C PRO A 43 12.80 -4.62 -10.02
N HIS A 44 13.28 -4.56 -11.25
CA HIS A 44 12.47 -4.97 -12.40
C HIS A 44 12.18 -6.48 -12.33
N PRO A 45 11.05 -6.95 -12.90
CA PRO A 45 10.81 -8.38 -13.06
C PRO A 45 11.98 -9.07 -13.78
N GLY A 46 12.42 -10.21 -13.25
CA GLY A 46 13.52 -10.99 -13.80
C GLY A 46 14.92 -10.39 -13.63
N ALA A 47 15.08 -9.33 -12.83
CA ALA A 47 16.40 -8.72 -12.62
C ALA A 47 17.43 -9.73 -12.07
N GLU A 48 18.63 -9.72 -12.67
CA GLU A 48 19.79 -10.52 -12.26
C GLU A 48 20.96 -9.59 -11.88
N PRO A 49 20.91 -8.95 -10.69
CA PRO A 49 21.86 -7.90 -10.34
C PRO A 49 23.27 -8.46 -10.08
N THR A 50 24.28 -7.75 -10.57
CA THR A 50 25.69 -8.00 -10.24
C THR A 50 26.06 -7.37 -8.90
N ALA A 51 27.23 -7.72 -8.36
CA ALA A 51 27.76 -7.07 -7.15
C ALA A 51 27.93 -5.56 -7.31
N ARG A 52 28.24 -5.09 -8.54
CA ARG A 52 28.35 -3.66 -8.84
C ARG A 52 26.99 -2.97 -8.79
N ASP A 53 25.95 -3.59 -9.35
CA ASP A 53 24.59 -3.04 -9.30
C ASP A 53 24.10 -2.85 -7.86
N ILE A 54 24.39 -3.82 -6.98
CA ILE A 54 24.06 -3.70 -5.54
C ILE A 54 24.87 -2.60 -4.86
N ALA A 55 26.15 -2.43 -5.20
CA ALA A 55 26.97 -1.35 -4.67
C ALA A 55 26.46 0.04 -5.11
N ASP A 56 26.09 0.19 -6.38
CA ASP A 56 25.53 1.42 -6.94
C ASP A 56 24.16 1.75 -6.32
N LEU A 57 23.34 0.73 -6.05
CA LEU A 57 22.09 0.86 -5.31
C LEU A 57 22.32 1.37 -3.89
N ILE A 58 23.25 0.77 -3.14
CA ILE A 58 23.60 1.20 -1.78
C ILE A 58 24.09 2.66 -1.78
N ALA A 59 24.96 3.01 -2.73
CA ALA A 59 25.47 4.38 -2.89
C ALA A 59 24.34 5.39 -3.13
N ALA A 60 23.35 5.04 -3.98
CA ALA A 60 22.20 5.90 -4.28
C ALA A 60 21.44 6.38 -3.03
N PHE A 61 21.26 5.47 -2.07
CA PHE A 61 20.61 5.76 -0.78
C PHE A 61 21.52 6.56 0.15
N ARG A 62 22.79 6.12 0.29
CA ARG A 62 23.76 6.76 1.19
C ARG A 62 24.10 8.20 0.80
N GLU A 63 24.15 8.52 -0.49
CA GLU A 63 24.28 9.89 -1.01
C GLU A 63 23.22 10.85 -0.45
N ARG A 64 22.05 10.32 -0.05
CA ARG A 64 20.92 11.09 0.48
C ARG A 64 20.76 10.95 2.00
N GLY A 65 21.71 10.27 2.67
CA GLY A 65 21.60 9.94 4.09
C GLY A 65 20.44 9.00 4.41
N LEU A 66 19.99 8.20 3.44
CA LEU A 66 18.87 7.27 3.61
C LEU A 66 19.37 5.84 3.78
N ARG A 67 18.60 5.02 4.49
CA ARG A 67 18.86 3.59 4.67
C ARG A 67 18.54 2.84 3.37
N PRO A 68 19.47 2.04 2.80
CA PRO A 68 19.15 1.17 1.67
C PRO A 68 18.05 0.17 2.06
N ARG A 69 16.93 0.21 1.34
CA ARG A 69 15.74 -0.60 1.63
C ARG A 69 15.01 -0.97 0.35
N LEU A 70 14.51 -2.20 0.30
CA LEU A 70 13.76 -2.73 -0.83
C LEU A 70 12.49 -3.44 -0.41
N GLU A 71 11.50 -3.39 -1.31
CA GLU A 71 10.26 -4.15 -1.21
C GLU A 71 9.96 -4.81 -2.56
N PHE A 72 9.81 -6.13 -2.63
CA PHE A 72 9.59 -6.82 -3.90
C PHE A 72 8.96 -8.21 -3.72
N ALA A 73 8.37 -8.75 -4.78
CA ALA A 73 7.92 -10.13 -4.83
C ALA A 73 9.10 -11.05 -5.24
N PRO A 74 9.60 -11.95 -4.36
CA PRO A 74 10.78 -12.77 -4.66
C PRO A 74 10.62 -13.64 -5.91
N ASP A 75 9.44 -14.23 -6.12
CA ASP A 75 9.13 -15.06 -7.29
C ASP A 75 9.25 -14.31 -8.62
N ALA A 76 9.11 -12.98 -8.60
CA ALA A 76 9.19 -12.16 -9.80
C ALA A 76 10.64 -11.77 -10.14
N ALA A 77 11.58 -11.85 -9.20
CA ALA A 77 13.00 -11.59 -9.44
C ALA A 77 13.90 -12.49 -8.55
N PRO A 78 13.96 -13.80 -8.83
CA PRO A 78 14.56 -14.78 -7.90
C PRO A 78 16.06 -14.59 -7.62
N ALA A 79 16.80 -13.96 -8.55
CA ALA A 79 18.23 -13.71 -8.41
C ALA A 79 18.55 -12.53 -7.46
N VAL A 80 17.57 -11.67 -7.17
CA VAL A 80 17.75 -10.44 -6.40
C VAL A 80 18.01 -10.73 -4.92
N GLU A 81 17.20 -11.58 -4.28
CA GLU A 81 17.38 -11.87 -2.85
C GLU A 81 18.78 -12.43 -2.55
N PRO A 82 19.28 -13.49 -3.21
CA PRO A 82 20.62 -14.00 -2.96
C PRO A 82 21.73 -12.95 -3.16
N ALA A 83 21.59 -12.04 -4.12
CA ALA A 83 22.54 -10.96 -4.34
C ALA A 83 22.54 -9.94 -3.19
N LEU A 84 21.35 -9.55 -2.71
CA LEU A 84 21.20 -8.66 -1.55
C LEU A 84 21.76 -9.29 -0.27
N ARG A 85 21.52 -10.59 -0.04
CA ARG A 85 22.07 -11.32 1.12
C ARG A 85 23.59 -11.31 1.14
N ARG A 86 24.24 -11.54 -0.01
CA ARG A 86 25.72 -11.47 -0.12
C ARG A 86 26.27 -10.07 0.20
N ALA A 87 25.47 -9.03 -0.02
CA ALA A 87 25.81 -7.65 0.31
C ALA A 87 25.42 -7.24 1.75
N GLY A 88 24.88 -8.16 2.55
CA GLY A 88 24.57 -7.93 3.96
C GLY A 88 23.14 -7.46 4.26
N PHE A 89 22.22 -7.45 3.29
CA PHE A 89 20.83 -7.07 3.56
C PHE A 89 20.12 -8.09 4.47
N GLY A 90 19.54 -7.59 5.56
CA GLY A 90 18.69 -8.34 6.48
C GLY A 90 17.22 -8.33 6.05
N THR A 91 16.43 -9.30 6.52
CA THR A 91 14.97 -9.30 6.35
C THR A 91 14.35 -8.37 7.38
N GLU A 92 13.56 -7.39 6.92
CA GLU A 92 12.68 -6.63 7.79
C GLU A 92 11.37 -7.39 8.04
N ALA A 93 10.76 -7.86 6.96
CA ALA A 93 9.47 -8.54 6.99
C ALA A 93 9.26 -9.41 5.73
N MET A 94 8.32 -10.34 5.85
CA MET A 94 7.72 -11.02 4.71
C MET A 94 6.21 -11.01 4.89
N HIS A 95 5.49 -10.54 3.88
CA HIS A 95 4.05 -10.40 3.93
C HIS A 95 3.41 -11.22 2.82
N GLU A 96 2.34 -11.95 3.14
CA GLU A 96 1.44 -12.47 2.11
C GLU A 96 0.58 -11.31 1.60
N TYR A 97 0.40 -11.24 0.28
CA TYR A 97 -0.58 -10.34 -0.31
C TYR A 97 -1.78 -11.12 -0.85
N LEU A 98 -2.93 -10.46 -0.77
CA LEU A 98 -4.18 -10.96 -1.32
C LEU A 98 -4.57 -10.14 -2.55
N VAL A 99 -5.33 -10.74 -3.46
CA VAL A 99 -5.80 -10.16 -4.71
C VAL A 99 -7.30 -10.31 -4.82
N CYS A 100 -7.98 -9.24 -5.22
CA CYS A 100 -9.38 -9.25 -5.63
C CYS A 100 -9.49 -8.86 -7.10
N THR A 101 -10.47 -9.44 -7.79
CA THR A 101 -10.84 -9.11 -9.17
C THR A 101 -12.31 -8.69 -9.22
N PRO A 102 -12.79 -8.09 -10.32
CA PRO A 102 -14.22 -7.83 -10.48
C PRO A 102 -15.09 -9.08 -10.31
N ALA A 103 -14.60 -10.24 -10.74
CA ALA A 103 -15.33 -11.52 -10.65
C ALA A 103 -15.40 -12.09 -9.23
N THR A 104 -14.46 -11.72 -8.36
CA THR A 104 -14.41 -12.22 -6.98
C THR A 104 -14.93 -11.23 -5.96
N LEU A 105 -15.10 -9.95 -6.33
CA LEU A 105 -15.53 -8.90 -5.42
C LEU A 105 -16.90 -9.23 -4.82
N VAL A 106 -16.92 -9.30 -3.50
CA VAL A 106 -18.15 -9.37 -2.72
C VAL A 106 -18.29 -8.05 -1.99
N THR A 107 -19.29 -7.27 -2.37
CA THR A 107 -19.71 -6.13 -1.56
C THR A 107 -20.36 -6.70 -0.30
N PRO A 108 -19.84 -6.40 0.91
CA PRO A 108 -20.49 -6.81 2.13
C PRO A 108 -21.96 -6.36 2.07
N GLY A 109 -22.87 -7.33 2.06
CA GLY A 109 -24.29 -7.02 2.07
C GLY A 109 -24.62 -6.16 3.28
N SER A 110 -25.64 -5.32 3.16
CA SER A 110 -26.34 -4.71 4.29
C SER A 110 -27.02 -5.82 5.11
N GLY A 111 -26.22 -6.73 5.69
CA GLY A 111 -26.74 -7.82 6.50
C GLY A 111 -27.52 -7.23 7.67
N PRO A 112 -28.52 -7.95 8.21
CA PRO A 112 -29.35 -7.51 9.32
C PRO A 112 -28.55 -7.58 10.63
N GLY A 113 -27.45 -6.83 10.71
CA GLY A 113 -26.83 -6.45 11.96
C GLY A 113 -27.54 -5.20 12.49
N PRO A 114 -27.54 -4.97 13.82
CA PRO A 114 -28.24 -3.85 14.45
C PRO A 114 -27.73 -2.45 14.04
N ALA A 115 -26.71 -2.35 13.18
CA ALA A 115 -26.03 -1.11 12.82
C ALA A 115 -26.41 -0.52 11.44
N GLY A 116 -27.26 -1.19 10.65
CA GLY A 116 -27.61 -0.73 9.30
C GLY A 116 -26.42 -0.75 8.31
N PRO A 117 -26.60 -0.25 7.07
CA PRO A 117 -25.52 -0.18 6.08
C PRO A 117 -24.47 0.86 6.50
N VAL A 118 -23.18 0.50 6.36
CA VAL A 118 -22.07 1.43 6.58
C VAL A 118 -21.97 2.38 5.38
N GLU A 119 -22.22 3.66 5.61
CA GLU A 119 -22.07 4.69 4.59
C GLU A 119 -20.58 5.01 4.37
N VAL A 120 -20.07 4.63 3.21
CA VAL A 120 -18.69 4.90 2.79
C VAL A 120 -18.69 6.01 1.77
N VAL A 121 -17.92 7.07 2.03
CA VAL A 121 -17.87 8.28 1.18
C VAL A 121 -16.45 8.60 0.74
N ALA A 122 -16.33 9.38 -0.34
CA ALA A 122 -15.08 10.01 -0.74
C ALA A 122 -14.86 11.30 0.09
N PRO A 123 -13.59 11.65 0.39
CA PRO A 123 -13.29 12.96 0.96
C PRO A 123 -13.62 14.08 -0.02
N ALA A 124 -14.30 15.13 0.45
CA ALA A 124 -14.68 16.27 -0.38
C ALA A 124 -13.93 17.56 0.00
N THR A 125 -13.35 17.61 1.21
CA THR A 125 -12.72 18.81 1.75
C THR A 125 -11.35 18.53 2.36
N ASP A 126 -10.56 19.58 2.53
CA ASP A 126 -9.30 19.54 3.29
C ASP A 126 -9.49 19.01 4.72
N ALA A 127 -10.63 19.30 5.32
CA ALA A 127 -10.97 18.80 6.65
C ALA A 127 -11.17 17.27 6.65
N ASP A 128 -11.76 16.71 5.59
CA ASP A 128 -11.92 15.25 5.47
C ASP A 128 -10.54 14.57 5.38
N TYR A 129 -9.63 15.07 4.52
CA TYR A 129 -8.29 14.49 4.41
C TYR A 129 -7.51 14.55 5.72
N ARG A 130 -7.60 15.65 6.47
CA ARG A 130 -6.99 15.76 7.81
C ARG A 130 -7.62 14.79 8.81
N ALA A 131 -8.94 14.63 8.79
CA ALA A 131 -9.64 13.70 9.67
C ALA A 131 -9.26 12.24 9.39
N ILE A 132 -9.09 11.88 8.11
CA ILE A 132 -8.66 10.54 7.71
C ILE A 132 -7.22 10.28 8.17
N ASP A 133 -6.29 11.21 7.93
CA ASP A 133 -4.90 11.08 8.35
C ASP A 133 -4.78 10.90 9.88
N LEU A 134 -5.53 11.70 10.64
CA LEU A 134 -5.62 11.57 12.10
C LEU A 134 -6.16 10.20 12.53
N ALA A 135 -7.29 9.77 11.96
CA ALA A 135 -7.90 8.50 12.33
C ALA A 135 -7.03 7.30 11.94
N LEU A 136 -6.32 7.35 10.82
CA LEU A 136 -5.38 6.31 10.43
C LEU A 136 -4.18 6.27 11.38
N SER A 137 -3.55 7.42 11.68
CA SER A 137 -2.48 7.49 12.68
C SER A 137 -2.88 6.82 13.99
N GLU A 138 -4.05 7.13 14.55
CA GLU A 138 -4.55 6.50 15.78
C GLU A 138 -4.87 5.01 15.59
N ALA A 139 -5.49 4.62 14.47
CA ALA A 139 -5.82 3.22 14.19
C ALA A 139 -4.59 2.31 14.13
N PHE A 140 -3.45 2.86 13.71
CA PHE A 140 -2.13 2.22 13.68
C PHE A 140 -1.30 2.50 14.96
N GLY A 141 -1.95 2.89 16.06
CA GLY A 141 -1.29 3.01 17.37
C GLY A 141 -0.34 4.21 17.49
N GLY A 142 -0.46 5.21 16.61
CA GLY A 142 0.41 6.38 16.62
C GLY A 142 1.82 6.11 16.11
N GLU A 143 2.04 5.03 15.37
CA GLU A 143 3.34 4.71 14.75
C GLU A 143 3.91 5.91 13.95
N TRP A 144 3.02 6.70 13.35
CA TRP A 144 3.34 8.01 12.79
C TRP A 144 2.41 9.07 13.35
N ALA A 145 2.92 10.29 13.50
CA ALA A 145 2.10 11.46 13.82
C ALA A 145 1.27 11.87 12.59
N PRO A 146 0.01 12.33 12.79
CA PRO A 146 -0.73 12.95 11.71
C PRO A 146 -0.03 14.24 11.27
N SER A 147 -0.07 14.55 9.98
CA SER A 147 0.67 15.67 9.42
C SER A 147 -0.01 16.28 8.19
N PRO A 148 0.27 17.57 7.89
CA PRO A 148 -0.15 18.17 6.63
C PRO A 148 0.32 17.36 5.40
N GLN A 149 1.51 16.75 5.47
CA GLN A 149 2.07 15.92 4.42
C GLN A 149 1.28 14.62 4.24
N GLY A 150 0.84 13.99 5.33
CA GLY A 150 -0.01 12.80 5.31
C GLY A 150 -1.37 13.07 4.66
N ALA A 151 -2.05 14.13 5.09
CA ALA A 151 -3.30 14.58 4.48
C ALA A 151 -3.12 14.97 2.99
N ALA A 152 -2.03 15.66 2.65
CA ALA A 152 -1.72 16.01 1.26
C ALA A 152 -1.45 14.77 0.39
N ARG A 153 -0.84 13.71 0.95
CA ARG A 153 -0.62 12.44 0.25
C ARG A 153 -1.94 11.73 -0.06
N LEU A 154 -2.89 11.73 0.87
CA LEU A 154 -4.23 11.21 0.64
C LEU A 154 -4.91 11.96 -0.52
N ARG A 155 -4.85 13.30 -0.50
CA ARG A 155 -5.39 14.13 -1.59
C ARG A 155 -4.75 13.83 -2.94
N ARG A 156 -3.41 13.85 -3.02
CA ARG A 156 -2.69 13.56 -4.26
C ARG A 156 -3.03 12.19 -4.81
N THR A 157 -3.38 11.23 -3.96
CA THR A 157 -3.80 9.91 -4.41
C THR A 157 -5.17 9.96 -5.07
N GLU A 158 -6.15 10.64 -4.49
CA GLU A 158 -7.48 10.83 -5.12
C GLU A 158 -7.35 11.60 -6.44
N GLU A 159 -6.61 12.71 -6.44
CA GLU A 159 -6.38 13.55 -7.63
C GLU A 159 -5.57 12.85 -8.72
N GLY A 160 -4.65 11.95 -8.33
CA GLY A 160 -3.78 11.19 -9.24
C GLY A 160 -4.44 9.96 -9.87
N GLY A 161 -5.74 9.77 -9.69
CA GLY A 161 -6.51 8.64 -10.25
C GLY A 161 -6.66 7.43 -9.31
N GLY A 162 -6.02 7.47 -8.14
CA GLY A 162 -6.27 6.53 -7.03
C GLY A 162 -7.49 6.97 -6.22
N ALA A 163 -7.82 6.26 -5.15
CA ALA A 163 -9.01 6.56 -4.38
C ALA A 163 -8.75 6.53 -2.87
N VAL A 164 -9.47 7.37 -2.13
CA VAL A 164 -9.53 7.42 -0.68
C VAL A 164 -10.99 7.30 -0.27
N ARG A 165 -11.29 6.40 0.67
CA ARG A 165 -12.66 6.21 1.16
C ARG A 165 -12.65 6.12 2.67
N PHE A 166 -13.68 6.67 3.28
CA PHE A 166 -13.82 6.70 4.73
C PHE A 166 -15.28 6.68 5.17
N VAL A 167 -15.46 6.45 6.46
CA VAL A 167 -16.75 6.48 7.15
C VAL A 167 -16.73 7.64 8.14
N ARG A 168 -17.74 8.51 8.08
CA ARG A 168 -17.88 9.60 9.05
C ARG A 168 -18.23 9.05 10.43
N ALA A 169 -17.58 9.58 11.46
CA ALA A 169 -17.98 9.27 12.83
C ALA A 169 -19.25 10.08 13.22
N PRO A 170 -20.15 9.54 14.07
CA PRO A 170 -21.39 10.21 14.47
C PRO A 170 -21.19 11.61 15.09
N GLY A 171 -20.05 11.84 15.75
CA GLY A 171 -19.68 13.14 16.34
C GLY A 171 -18.90 14.06 15.40
N GLY A 172 -18.81 13.73 14.10
CA GLY A 172 -17.89 14.37 13.16
C GLY A 172 -16.52 13.70 13.12
N GLY A 173 -15.74 13.98 12.07
CA GLY A 173 -14.45 13.33 11.81
C GLY A 173 -14.58 11.97 11.11
N CYS A 174 -13.59 11.09 11.33
CA CYS A 174 -13.44 9.81 10.63
C CYS A 174 -13.48 8.64 11.61
N ALA A 175 -14.36 7.65 11.39
CA ALA A 175 -14.41 6.41 12.15
C ALA A 175 -13.43 5.35 11.62
N GLY A 176 -13.11 5.43 10.33
CA GLY A 176 -12.17 4.55 9.66
C GLY A 176 -12.12 4.85 8.17
N GLY A 177 -11.03 4.45 7.53
CA GLY A 177 -10.78 4.73 6.13
C GLY A 177 -9.64 3.91 5.57
N ALA A 178 -9.37 4.11 4.29
CA ALA A 178 -8.24 3.51 3.59
C ALA A 178 -7.96 4.28 2.30
N ILE A 179 -6.86 3.90 1.65
CA ILE A 179 -6.38 4.46 0.40
C ILE A 179 -6.09 3.34 -0.59
N CYS A 180 -6.26 3.62 -1.87
CA CYS A 180 -5.85 2.74 -2.95
C CYS A 180 -5.15 3.56 -4.04
N SER A 181 -4.02 3.07 -4.53
CA SER A 181 -3.20 3.73 -5.54
C SER A 181 -3.98 3.93 -6.84
N ALA A 182 -3.50 4.85 -7.68
CA ALA A 182 -3.93 4.88 -9.07
C ALA A 182 -3.51 3.58 -9.79
N PRO A 183 -4.33 3.04 -10.71
CA PRO A 183 -3.99 1.83 -11.44
C PRO A 183 -2.67 1.94 -12.21
N ALA A 184 -1.91 0.84 -12.26
CA ALA A 184 -0.74 0.65 -13.11
C ALA A 184 -0.64 -0.85 -13.44
N GLU A 185 -0.16 -1.20 -14.64
CA GLU A 185 -0.06 -2.61 -15.07
C GLU A 185 -1.38 -3.41 -14.95
N GLY A 186 -2.50 -2.68 -15.01
CA GLY A 186 -3.85 -3.22 -14.84
C GLY A 186 -4.19 -3.68 -13.42
N THR A 187 -3.44 -3.26 -12.39
CA THR A 187 -3.75 -3.50 -10.99
C THR A 187 -3.60 -2.22 -10.15
N ALA A 188 -4.06 -2.24 -8.89
CA ALA A 188 -3.86 -1.16 -7.92
C ALA A 188 -3.59 -1.75 -6.53
N GLU A 189 -2.83 -1.03 -5.70
CA GLU A 189 -2.54 -1.41 -4.33
C GLU A 189 -3.50 -0.70 -3.37
N LEU A 190 -4.17 -1.46 -2.52
CA LEU A 190 -5.00 -0.95 -1.43
C LEU A 190 -4.22 -1.07 -0.13
N ALA A 191 -4.05 0.05 0.56
CA ALA A 191 -3.23 0.15 1.76
C ALA A 191 -3.90 1.00 2.84
N GLY A 192 -3.30 1.01 4.03
CA GLY A 192 -3.70 1.91 5.12
C GLY A 192 -5.14 1.70 5.61
N VAL A 193 -5.64 0.46 5.61
CA VAL A 193 -6.97 0.16 6.13
C VAL A 193 -6.97 0.27 7.65
N GLY A 194 -7.58 1.34 8.16
CA GLY A 194 -7.66 1.62 9.59
C GLY A 194 -9.10 1.82 10.04
N THR A 195 -9.43 1.32 11.24
CA THR A 195 -10.66 1.64 11.95
C THR A 195 -10.30 1.99 13.38
N LEU A 196 -10.75 3.17 13.82
CA LEU A 196 -10.55 3.65 15.19
C LEU A 196 -11.08 2.62 16.20
N PRO A 197 -10.39 2.40 17.34
CA PRO A 197 -10.77 1.38 18.33
C PRO A 197 -12.25 1.39 18.72
N ALA A 198 -12.84 2.57 18.96
CA ALA A 198 -14.23 2.74 19.37
C ALA A 198 -15.28 2.30 18.32
N TYR A 199 -14.87 2.18 17.05
CA TYR A 199 -15.74 1.84 15.92
C TYR A 199 -15.44 0.46 15.31
N ARG A 200 -14.53 -0.32 15.90
CA ARG A 200 -14.23 -1.69 15.47
C ARG A 200 -15.44 -2.61 15.67
N GLY A 201 -15.46 -3.72 14.93
CA GLY A 201 -16.56 -4.69 14.97
C GLY A 201 -17.85 -4.25 14.25
N ARG A 202 -17.83 -3.09 13.57
CA ARG A 202 -19.00 -2.52 12.87
C ARG A 202 -18.96 -2.67 11.35
N GLY A 203 -18.07 -3.52 10.81
CA GLY A 203 -17.96 -3.76 9.38
C GLY A 203 -17.24 -2.68 8.56
N ILE A 204 -16.76 -1.59 9.17
CA ILE A 204 -16.14 -0.44 8.48
C ILE A 204 -14.99 -0.84 7.57
N ALA A 205 -14.01 -1.62 8.06
CA ALA A 205 -12.87 -2.05 7.26
C ALA A 205 -13.31 -2.81 5.99
N GLY A 206 -14.26 -3.76 6.12
CA GLY A 206 -14.78 -4.51 4.98
C GLY A 206 -15.52 -3.62 3.98
N ALA A 207 -16.35 -2.69 4.45
CA ALA A 207 -17.09 -1.78 3.61
C ALA A 207 -16.15 -0.83 2.82
N VAL A 208 -15.18 -0.23 3.50
CA VAL A 208 -14.17 0.65 2.87
C VAL A 208 -13.34 -0.11 1.84
N THR A 209 -12.86 -1.32 2.18
CA THR A 209 -12.08 -2.15 1.27
C THR A 209 -12.88 -2.52 0.02
N ALA A 210 -14.14 -2.93 0.17
CA ALA A 210 -15.00 -3.29 -0.97
C ALA A 210 -15.30 -2.08 -1.87
N THR A 211 -15.61 -0.92 -1.27
CA THR A 211 -15.88 0.32 -2.01
C THR A 211 -14.66 0.80 -2.78
N LEU A 212 -13.46 0.71 -2.21
CA LEU A 212 -12.22 1.04 -2.91
C LEU A 212 -11.97 0.07 -4.08
N ALA A 213 -12.05 -1.23 -3.85
CA ALA A 213 -11.86 -2.22 -4.90
C ALA A 213 -12.84 -1.99 -6.08
N GLY A 214 -14.12 -1.82 -5.78
CA GLY A 214 -15.14 -1.49 -6.79
C GLY A 214 -14.87 -0.17 -7.51
N THR A 215 -14.42 0.86 -6.79
CA THR A 215 -14.03 2.15 -7.39
C THR A 215 -12.91 1.97 -8.40
N LEU A 216 -11.85 1.23 -8.06
CA LEU A 216 -10.70 1.06 -8.94
C LEU A 216 -11.01 0.15 -10.13
N PHE A 217 -11.90 -0.83 -9.97
CA PHE A 217 -12.43 -1.59 -11.11
C PHE A 217 -13.21 -0.70 -12.07
N GLY A 218 -14.04 0.21 -11.55
CA GLY A 218 -14.72 1.23 -12.38
C GLY A 218 -13.75 2.19 -13.08
N ARG A 219 -12.50 2.30 -12.61
CA ARG A 219 -11.42 3.10 -13.22
C ARG A 219 -10.46 2.26 -14.08
N GLY A 220 -10.83 1.03 -14.43
CA GLY A 220 -10.09 0.19 -15.37
C GLY A 220 -9.04 -0.74 -14.76
N ALA A 221 -8.93 -0.81 -13.42
CA ALA A 221 -8.12 -1.85 -12.80
C ALA A 221 -8.76 -3.24 -13.05
N ARG A 222 -7.96 -4.23 -13.43
CA ARG A 222 -8.39 -5.63 -13.59
C ARG A 222 -8.29 -6.41 -12.29
N SER A 223 -7.50 -5.90 -11.35
CA SER A 223 -7.34 -6.42 -9.99
C SER A 223 -6.98 -5.32 -9.00
N VAL A 224 -7.21 -5.58 -7.72
CA VAL A 224 -6.68 -4.81 -6.59
C VAL A 224 -5.98 -5.79 -5.67
N TRP A 225 -4.82 -5.41 -5.13
CA TRP A 225 -4.08 -6.22 -4.18
C TRP A 225 -3.83 -5.45 -2.89
N LEU A 226 -3.60 -6.18 -1.80
CA LEU A 226 -3.25 -5.61 -0.50
C LEU A 226 -2.41 -6.60 0.31
N GLU A 227 -1.68 -6.07 1.28
CA GLU A 227 -1.07 -6.85 2.35
C GLU A 227 -1.89 -6.75 3.63
N TYR A 228 -1.68 -7.68 4.55
CA TYR A 228 -2.40 -7.71 5.82
C TYR A 228 -1.44 -7.96 6.99
N SER A 229 -1.76 -7.37 8.14
CA SER A 229 -0.93 -7.42 9.35
C SER A 229 -1.29 -8.54 10.34
N GLY A 230 -2.38 -9.28 10.11
CA GLY A 230 -2.71 -10.46 10.91
C GLY A 230 -4.02 -11.17 10.52
N GLU A 231 -4.30 -12.29 11.18
CA GLU A 231 -5.46 -13.15 10.87
C GLU A 231 -6.83 -12.46 11.02
N GLY A 232 -6.91 -11.42 11.83
CA GLY A 232 -8.11 -10.58 11.94
C GLY A 232 -8.41 -9.82 10.66
N SER A 233 -7.40 -9.12 10.10
CA SER A 233 -7.53 -8.34 8.87
C SER A 233 -7.64 -9.25 7.65
N ARG A 234 -6.88 -10.36 7.59
CA ARG A 234 -7.00 -11.40 6.55
C ARG A 234 -8.44 -11.84 6.35
N ARG A 235 -9.13 -12.26 7.42
CA ARG A 235 -10.53 -12.71 7.37
C ARG A 235 -11.49 -11.62 6.89
N VAL A 236 -11.21 -10.34 7.15
CA VAL A 236 -12.01 -9.22 6.63
C VAL A 236 -11.89 -9.16 5.12
N TYR A 237 -10.67 -9.20 4.58
CA TYR A 237 -10.41 -9.09 3.16
C TYR A 237 -10.91 -10.31 2.37
N GLU A 238 -10.76 -11.52 2.92
CA GLU A 238 -11.28 -12.74 2.31
C GLU A 238 -12.81 -12.72 2.17
N ARG A 239 -13.54 -12.12 3.13
CA ARG A 239 -15.00 -11.92 3.02
C ARG A 239 -15.38 -10.91 1.94
N VAL A 240 -14.49 -9.97 1.62
CA VAL A 240 -14.66 -9.03 0.49
C VAL A 240 -14.30 -9.68 -0.85
N GLY A 241 -13.76 -10.91 -0.83
CA GLY A 241 -13.42 -11.66 -2.04
C GLY A 241 -11.96 -11.57 -2.47
N PHE A 242 -11.09 -11.04 -1.60
CA PHE A 242 -9.64 -11.13 -1.76
C PHE A 242 -9.17 -12.58 -1.52
N ARG A 243 -8.21 -13.04 -2.32
CA ARG A 243 -7.65 -14.41 -2.26
C ARG A 243 -6.12 -14.36 -2.26
N PRO A 244 -5.41 -15.34 -1.67
CA PRO A 244 -3.94 -15.35 -1.69
C PRO A 244 -3.36 -15.18 -3.10
N GLY A 245 -2.38 -14.29 -3.24
CA GLY A 245 -1.73 -13.97 -4.52
C GLY A 245 -0.23 -14.24 -4.57
N GLY A 246 0.45 -14.22 -3.42
CA GLY A 246 1.88 -14.46 -3.30
C GLY A 246 2.47 -13.76 -2.08
N THR A 247 3.78 -13.57 -2.08
CA THR A 247 4.51 -12.92 -0.99
C THR A 247 5.27 -11.69 -1.47
N ARG A 248 5.46 -10.73 -0.55
CA ARG A 248 6.40 -9.61 -0.69
C ARG A 248 7.45 -9.70 0.41
N LEU A 249 8.69 -9.48 0.00
CA LEU A 249 9.87 -9.47 0.85
C LEU A 249 10.34 -8.03 1.04
N TYR A 250 10.60 -7.71 2.30
CA TYR A 250 11.09 -6.42 2.75
C TYR A 250 12.49 -6.63 3.31
N VAL A 251 13.48 -5.97 2.72
CA VAL A 251 14.88 -6.11 3.11
C VAL A 251 15.56 -4.76 3.20
N SER A 252 16.55 -4.69 4.08
CA SER A 252 17.30 -3.46 4.32
C SER A 252 18.72 -3.75 4.73
N LEU A 253 19.58 -2.79 4.48
CA LEU A 253 20.94 -2.79 5.01
C LEU A 253 20.98 -1.86 6.23
N ASP A 254 21.42 -2.40 7.36
CA ASP A 254 21.71 -1.56 8.54
C ASP A 254 22.88 -0.62 8.25
N ALA A 255 22.90 0.50 8.98
CA ALA A 255 23.88 1.57 8.80
C ALA A 255 25.31 1.09 9.09
#